data_AF-A0A2T0LN46-F1
#
_entry.id   AF-A0A2T0LN46-F1
#
_cell.length_a   1.000
_cell.length_b   1.000
_cell.length_c   1.000
_cell.angle_alpha   90.00
_cell.angle_beta   90.00
_cell.angle_gamma   90.00
#
_symmetry.space_group_name_H-M   'P 1'
#
loop_
_entity.id
_entity.type
_entity.pdbx_description
1 polymer ?
#
loop_
_entity_poly.entity_id
_entity_poly.type
_entity_poly.pdbx_seq_one_letter_code
_entity_poly.pdbx_strand_id
1 'polypeptide(L)'
;MEEYRRRHAEVWPEMLAALRETGWHNYSLFLAPDGLLVGYFETEDLDAALAGMASRDVNARWQAEMAPFFESLDGTPDEGIAPLTEVFHLD
;
A
#
# COMPACT_ATOMS: atom_id res chain seq x y z
N MET A 1 11.15 0.46 11.53
CA MET A 1 10.03 1.41 11.71
C MET A 1 10.38 2.84 11.31
N GLU A 2 11.45 3.45 11.83
CA GLU A 2 11.84 4.83 11.45
C GLU A 2 12.21 4.94 9.96
N GLU A 3 13.00 3.99 9.45
CA GLU A 3 13.36 3.93 8.03
C GLU A 3 12.13 3.77 7.12
N TYR A 4 11.16 2.93 7.52
CA TYR A 4 9.90 2.75 6.80
C TYR A 4 9.13 4.07 6.68
N ARG A 5 9.03 4.82 7.79
CA ARG A 5 8.39 6.16 7.82
C ARG A 5 9.14 7.14 6.91
N ARG A 6 10.47 7.13 6.93
CA ARG A 6 11.29 7.99 6.06
C ARG A 6 11.04 7.70 4.59
N ARG A 7 11.06 6.42 4.19
CA ARG A 7 10.78 6.02 2.80
C ARG A 7 9.38 6.45 2.35
N HIS A 8 8.37 6.32 3.23
CA HIS A 8 7.00 6.75 2.95
C HIS A 8 6.78 8.26 3.04
N ALA A 9 7.71 9.03 3.63
CA ALA A 9 7.71 10.50 3.54
C ALA A 9 8.21 10.98 2.16
N GLU A 10 8.93 10.13 1.43
CA GLU A 10 9.59 10.45 0.16
C GLU A 10 9.22 9.42 -0.92
N VAL A 11 7.93 9.06 -1.00
CA VAL A 11 7.44 8.12 -2.03
C VAL A 11 7.77 8.66 -3.41
N TRP A 12 8.27 7.78 -4.28
CA TRP A 12 8.70 8.16 -5.62
C TRP A 12 7.54 8.81 -6.41
N PRO A 13 7.78 9.93 -7.11
CA PRO A 13 6.73 10.60 -7.89
C PRO A 13 6.03 9.69 -8.91
N GLU A 14 6.79 8.79 -9.55
CA GLU A 14 6.25 7.78 -10.48
C GLU A 14 5.36 6.74 -9.80
N MET A 15 5.66 6.37 -8.54
CA MET A 15 4.82 5.46 -7.77
C MET A 15 3.49 6.13 -7.39
N LEU A 16 3.55 7.41 -6.98
CA LEU A 16 2.35 8.20 -6.70
C LEU A 16 1.50 8.42 -7.96
N ALA A 17 2.12 8.57 -9.13
CA ALA A 17 1.40 8.65 -10.41
C ALA A 17 0.73 7.31 -10.73
N ALA A 18 1.44 6.20 -10.62
CA ALA A 18 0.90 4.86 -10.85
C ALA A 18 -0.32 4.56 -9.97
N LEU A 19 -0.24 4.87 -8.67
CA LEU A 19 -1.37 4.72 -7.74
C LEU A 19 -2.60 5.51 -8.20
N ARG A 20 -2.43 6.80 -8.55
CA ARG A 20 -3.54 7.64 -9.03
C ARG A 20 -4.15 7.13 -10.34
N GLU A 21 -3.31 6.74 -11.29
CA GLU A 21 -3.74 6.24 -12.61
C GLU A 21 -4.46 4.89 -12.53
N THR A 22 -4.23 4.13 -11.47
CA THR A 22 -4.81 2.80 -11.26
C THR A 22 -5.95 2.81 -10.23
N GLY A 23 -6.48 3.98 -9.88
CA GLY A 23 -7.70 4.09 -9.08
C GLY A 23 -7.49 4.00 -7.57
N TRP A 24 -6.28 4.28 -7.06
CA TRP A 24 -6.02 4.39 -5.63
C TRP A 24 -6.24 5.84 -5.18
N HIS A 25 -7.28 6.07 -4.40
CA HIS A 25 -7.68 7.37 -3.89
C HIS A 25 -7.68 7.39 -2.36
N ASN A 26 -7.56 8.59 -1.78
CA ASN A 26 -7.52 8.80 -0.33
C ASN A 26 -6.55 7.86 0.44
N TYR A 27 -5.45 7.46 -0.20
CA TYR A 27 -4.58 6.40 0.32
C TYR A 27 -3.73 6.89 1.50
N SER A 28 -3.92 6.26 2.65
CA SER A 28 -3.22 6.52 3.90
C SER A 28 -2.64 5.24 4.49
N LEU A 29 -1.49 5.37 5.16
CA LEU A 29 -0.85 4.29 5.92
C LEU A 29 -0.71 4.71 7.38
N PHE A 30 -1.13 3.84 8.30
CA PHE A 30 -1.06 4.02 9.74
C PHE A 30 -0.13 2.96 10.33
N LEU A 31 0.88 3.38 11.08
CA LEU A 31 1.83 2.47 11.72
C LEU A 31 1.77 2.64 13.24
N ALA A 32 1.31 1.59 13.92
CA ALA A 32 1.23 1.52 15.37
C ALA A 32 2.62 1.24 16.00
N PRO A 33 2.83 1.56 17.29
CA PRO A 33 4.11 1.37 17.96
C PRO A 33 4.57 -0.10 18.08
N ASP A 34 3.62 -1.04 18.03
CA ASP A 34 3.86 -2.48 18.09
C ASP A 34 4.19 -3.10 16.71
N GLY A 35 4.21 -2.30 15.65
CA GLY A 35 4.53 -2.73 14.30
C GLY A 35 3.33 -3.04 13.41
N LEU A 36 2.09 -2.96 13.93
CA LEU A 36 0.90 -3.11 13.08
C LEU A 36 0.83 -1.97 12.05
N LEU A 37 0.80 -2.34 10.78
CA LEU A 37 0.58 -1.43 9.66
C LEU A 37 -0.83 -1.61 9.09
N VAL A 38 -1.58 -0.52 8.96
CA VAL A 38 -2.92 -0.49 8.36
C VAL A 38 -2.90 0.46 7.17
N GLY A 39 -3.33 -0.02 6.00
CA GLY A 39 -3.60 0.80 4.82
C GLY A 39 -5.09 1.06 4.66
N TYR A 40 -5.45 2.30 4.35
CA TYR A 40 -6.80 2.71 3.97
C TYR A 40 -6.72 3.40 2.62
N PHE A 41 -7.53 2.98 1.65
CA PHE A 41 -7.70 3.66 0.38
C PHE A 41 -9.13 3.46 -0.12
N GLU A 42 -9.54 4.36 -1.00
CA GLU A 42 -10.80 4.31 -1.71
C GLU A 42 -10.53 3.95 -3.17
N THR A 43 -11.35 3.08 -3.73
CA THR A 43 -11.30 2.72 -5.14
C THR A 43 -12.69 2.35 -5.64
N GLU A 44 -12.95 2.58 -6.92
CA GLU A 44 -14.21 2.21 -7.56
C GLU A 44 -14.29 0.70 -7.84
N ASP A 45 -13.14 0.06 -8.11
CA ASP A 45 -13.02 -1.36 -8.43
C ASP A 45 -11.68 -1.90 -7.91
N LEU A 46 -11.74 -2.73 -6.87
CA LEU A 46 -10.57 -3.29 -6.21
C LEU A 46 -9.77 -4.21 -7.15
N ASP A 47 -10.45 -5.07 -7.91
CA ASP A 47 -9.78 -6.03 -8.79
C ASP A 47 -9.06 -5.30 -9.93
N ALA A 48 -9.70 -4.27 -10.51
CA ALA A 48 -9.09 -3.43 -11.52
C ALA A 48 -7.90 -2.63 -10.98
N ALA A 49 -8.00 -2.10 -9.75
CA ALA A 49 -6.92 -1.33 -9.12
C ALA A 49 -5.68 -2.18 -8.81
N LEU A 50 -5.91 -3.39 -8.29
CA LEU A 50 -4.84 -4.37 -8.03
C LEU A 50 -4.19 -4.83 -9.34
N ALA A 51 -4.97 -5.22 -10.34
CA ALA A 51 -4.45 -5.63 -11.65
C ALA A 51 -3.69 -4.48 -12.34
N GLY A 52 -4.21 -3.25 -12.23
CA GLY A 52 -3.59 -2.03 -12.70
C GLY A 52 -2.19 -1.83 -12.10
N MET A 53 -2.07 -1.90 -10.77
CA MET A 53 -0.79 -1.75 -10.08
C MET A 53 0.19 -2.90 -10.36
N ALA A 54 -0.30 -4.14 -10.42
CA ALA A 54 0.52 -5.31 -10.75
C ALA A 54 1.19 -5.20 -12.12
N SER A 55 0.60 -4.45 -13.06
CA SER A 55 1.16 -4.21 -14.40
C SER A 55 2.27 -3.14 -14.46
N ARG A 56 2.54 -2.43 -13.37
CA ARG A 56 3.48 -1.29 -13.34
C ARG A 56 4.85 -1.71 -12.83
N ASP A 57 5.91 -1.51 -13.62
CA ASP A 57 7.30 -1.79 -13.23
C ASP A 57 7.72 -1.05 -11.95
N VAL A 58 7.23 0.18 -11.76
CA VAL A 58 7.50 0.97 -10.55
C VAL A 58 6.94 0.30 -9.29
N ASN A 59 5.80 -0.40 -9.39
CA ASN A 59 5.24 -1.14 -8.26
C ASN A 59 6.20 -2.25 -7.85
N ALA A 60 6.64 -3.09 -8.79
CA ALA A 60 7.58 -4.18 -8.50
C ALA A 60 8.88 -3.70 -7.84
N ARG A 61 9.43 -2.58 -8.33
CA ARG A 61 10.62 -1.94 -7.73
C ARG A 61 10.37 -1.42 -6.32
N TRP A 62 9.23 -0.74 -6.11
CA TRP A 62 8.86 -0.21 -4.80
C TRP A 62 8.65 -1.34 -3.79
N GLN A 63 7.94 -2.40 -4.18
CA GLN A 63 7.72 -3.58 -3.35
C GLN A 63 9.04 -4.24 -2.94
N ALA A 64 10.02 -4.34 -3.85
CA ALA A 64 11.34 -4.87 -3.52
C ALA A 64 12.06 -4.03 -2.45
N GLU A 65 11.93 -2.70 -2.48
CA GLU A 65 12.47 -1.80 -1.45
C GLU A 65 11.70 -1.90 -0.13
N MET A 66 10.40 -2.22 -0.15
CA MET A 66 9.58 -2.33 1.05
C MET A 66 9.63 -3.71 1.71
N ALA A 67 9.88 -4.78 0.94
CA ALA A 67 9.87 -6.16 1.40
C ALA A 67 10.70 -6.42 2.68
N PRO A 68 11.91 -5.84 2.88
CA PRO A 68 12.69 -6.06 4.10
C PRO A 68 12.04 -5.55 5.39
N PHE A 69 11.01 -4.71 5.32
CA PHE A 69 10.32 -4.18 6.51
C PHE A 69 9.17 -5.05 7.00
N PHE A 70 8.80 -6.10 6.26
CA PHE A 70 7.72 -6.98 6.61
C PHE A 70 8.28 -8.35 7.02
N GLU A 71 8.17 -8.66 8.31
CA GLU A 71 8.50 -10.00 8.83
C GLU A 71 7.34 -10.95 8.51
N SER A 72 7.59 -11.94 7.66
CA SER A 72 6.68 -13.08 7.44
C SER A 72 5.42 -12.81 6.62
N LEU A 73 5.55 -12.08 5.50
CA LEU A 73 4.57 -12.24 4.43
C LEU A 73 4.92 -13.52 3.66
N ASP A 74 3.99 -14.47 3.59
CA ASP A 74 4.02 -15.47 2.53
C ASP A 74 3.68 -14.74 1.21
N GLY A 75 4.67 -14.10 0.58
CA GLY A 75 4.49 -13.32 -0.66
C GLY A 75 5.00 -11.88 -0.58
N THR A 76 4.49 -11.01 -1.45
CA THR A 76 4.75 -9.57 -1.48
C THR A 76 3.87 -8.83 -0.45
N PRO A 77 4.22 -7.59 -0.04
CA PRO A 77 3.38 -6.76 0.86
C PRO A 77 1.93 -6.62 0.40
N ASP A 78 1.68 -6.71 -0.88
CA ASP A 78 0.36 -6.57 -1.50
C ASP A 78 -0.49 -7.85 -1.34
N GLU A 79 0.16 -9.01 -1.16
CA GLU A 79 -0.48 -10.32 -1.08
C GLU A 79 -0.84 -10.74 0.36
N GLY A 80 -0.16 -10.18 1.36
CA GLY A 80 -0.43 -10.46 2.78
C GLY A 80 -1.39 -9.46 3.45
N ILE A 81 -2.13 -8.67 2.67
CA ILE A 81 -3.13 -7.73 3.19
C ILE A 81 -4.34 -8.52 3.68
N ALA A 82 -4.54 -8.56 4.99
CA ALA A 82 -5.79 -9.05 5.59
C ALA A 82 -6.84 -7.93 5.58
N PRO A 83 -7.97 -8.07 4.86
CA PRO A 83 -9.00 -7.06 4.87
C PRO A 83 -9.59 -6.88 6.26
N LEU A 84 -9.72 -5.63 6.71
CA LEU A 84 -10.46 -5.29 7.92
C LEU A 84 -11.92 -5.00 7.56
N THR A 85 -12.85 -5.53 8.37
CA THR A 85 -14.27 -5.22 8.20
C THR A 85 -14.56 -3.82 8.71
N GLU A 86 -14.98 -2.93 7.80
CA GLU A 86 -15.55 -1.65 8.19
C GLU A 86 -16.88 -1.88 8.91
N VAL A 87 -17.04 -1.28 10.09
CA VAL A 87 -18.27 -1.40 10.92
C VAL A 87 -19.05 -0.10 11.04
N PHE A 88 -18.44 1.02 10.61
CA PHE A 88 -19.02 2.35 10.68
C PHE A 88 -18.25 3.32 9.77
N HIS A 89 -18.98 4.18 9.06
CA HIS A 89 -18.46 5.31 8.28
C HIS A 89 -19.42 6.51 8.39
N LEU A 90 -18.86 7.72 8.32
CA LEU A 90 -19.61 8.98 8.29
C LEU A 90 -18.95 9.94 7.29
N ASP A 91 -19.74 10.45 6.35
CA ASP A 91 -19.32 11.42 5.32
C ASP A 91 -19.09 12.84 5.86
#